data_AF-A0A077WMU4-F1
#
_entry.id   AF-A0A077WMU4-F1
#
_cell.length_a   1.000
_cell.length_b   1.000
_cell.length_c   1.000
_cell.angle_alpha   90.00
_cell.angle_beta   90.00
_cell.angle_gamma   90.00
#
_symmetry.space_group_name_H-M   'P 1'
#
loop_
_entity.id
_entity.type
_entity.pdbx_description
1 polymer ?
#
loop_
_entity_poly.entity_id
_entity_poly.type
_entity_poly.pdbx_seq_one_letter_code
_entity_poly.pdbx_strand_id
1 'polypeptide(L)'
;MRIVIVYPPLPDVGFHFLPQLDQLWLTDLFDALLVFPTIVHIAFHRKAVHVAHSWFLTSTLCNVERIATVAITSFPDPRAGCEMVTNQIWTKVSAHKCGDCMFSGHTVLFVICACVWTTYPPCNQRIARIVISTIIWLLVLAGSAIVIMNRAHYTVDVLVAWYVGIGNWYIVQYFWKEQTCLTGKHYKPVNSNNGGVFSVWALDEDHERYQTAFEKNPSLRLTLASSNDHSEMTI
;
A
#
# COMPACT_ATOMS: atom_id res chain seq x y z
N MET A 1 34.51 22.55 15.25
CA MET A 1 35.07 21.94 14.03
C MET A 1 33.97 21.08 13.39
N ARG A 2 33.62 21.32 12.12
CA ARG A 2 32.61 20.53 11.37
C ARG A 2 33.34 19.36 10.72
N ILE A 3 33.02 18.13 11.09
CA ILE A 3 33.53 16.93 10.42
C ILE A 3 32.52 16.60 9.32
N VAL A 4 32.98 16.57 8.07
CA VAL A 4 32.20 16.18 6.90
C VAL A 4 32.77 14.85 6.42
N ILE A 5 31.93 13.83 6.30
CA ILE A 5 32.31 12.53 5.75
C ILE A 5 31.55 12.36 4.43
N VAL A 6 32.30 12.10 3.35
CA VAL A 6 31.75 11.83 2.02
C VAL A 6 32.04 10.36 1.69
N TYR A 7 30.98 9.58 1.48
CA TYR A 7 31.08 8.20 1.03
C TYR A 7 30.75 8.13 -0.47
N PRO A 8 31.45 7.30 -1.25
CA PRO A 8 31.05 7.04 -2.63
C PRO A 8 29.68 6.31 -2.65
N PRO A 9 28.86 6.52 -3.70
CA PRO A 9 27.60 5.81 -3.85
C PRO A 9 27.84 4.30 -4.04
N LEU A 10 26.90 3.48 -3.59
CA LEU A 10 26.97 2.04 -3.79
C LEU A 10 26.80 1.69 -5.28
N PRO A 11 27.44 0.61 -5.74
CA PRO A 11 27.20 0.10 -7.08
C PRO A 11 25.75 -0.37 -7.21
N ASP A 12 25.03 0.19 -8.16
CA ASP A 12 23.63 -0.14 -8.44
C ASP A 12 23.44 -0.41 -9.94
N VAL A 13 22.89 -1.59 -10.25
CA VAL A 13 22.60 -2.02 -11.61
C VAL A 13 21.61 -1.07 -12.31
N GLY A 14 20.63 -0.51 -11.59
CA GLY A 14 19.69 0.44 -12.19
C GLY A 14 20.37 1.71 -12.66
N PHE A 15 21.41 2.15 -11.97
CA PHE A 15 22.16 3.35 -12.35
C PHE A 15 22.99 3.15 -13.64
N HIS A 16 23.33 1.90 -13.97
CA HIS A 16 23.99 1.58 -15.24
C HIS A 16 23.04 1.65 -16.44
N PHE A 17 21.78 1.26 -16.26
CA PHE A 17 20.79 1.25 -17.35
C PHE A 17 20.03 2.56 -17.49
N LEU A 18 19.76 3.24 -16.38
CA LEU A 18 18.96 4.46 -16.35
C LEU A 18 19.86 5.71 -16.25
N PRO A 19 19.75 6.66 -17.18
CA PRO A 19 20.54 7.89 -17.14
C PRO A 19 20.16 8.73 -15.93
N GLN A 20 21.11 9.53 -15.44
CA GLN A 20 20.83 10.47 -14.38
C GLN A 20 19.97 11.63 -14.90
N LEU A 21 18.94 11.98 -14.13
CA LEU A 21 18.09 13.14 -14.33
C LEU A 21 18.22 14.02 -13.08
N ASP A 22 18.27 15.35 -13.22
CA ASP A 22 18.33 16.26 -12.07
C ASP A 22 17.02 17.05 -11.90
N GLN A 23 15.90 16.47 -12.37
CA GLN A 23 14.58 17.10 -12.37
C GLN A 23 13.74 16.57 -11.21
N LEU A 24 14.00 17.06 -10.00
CA LEU A 24 13.26 16.66 -8.80
C LEU A 24 11.74 16.87 -8.91
N TRP A 25 11.33 17.96 -9.57
CA TRP A 25 9.91 18.28 -9.79
C TRP A 25 9.17 17.17 -10.55
N LEU A 26 9.87 16.35 -11.33
CA LEU A 26 9.27 15.26 -12.08
C LEU A 26 8.82 14.14 -11.15
N THR A 27 9.55 13.87 -10.07
CA THR A 27 9.12 12.90 -9.05
C THR A 27 7.85 13.42 -8.36
N ASP A 28 7.84 14.68 -7.95
CA ASP A 28 6.66 15.30 -7.30
C ASP A 28 5.44 15.34 -8.25
N LEU A 29 5.67 15.50 -9.55
CA LEU A 29 4.60 15.42 -10.54
C LEU A 29 3.99 14.02 -10.59
N PHE A 30 4.80 12.95 -10.57
CA PHE A 30 4.27 11.58 -10.57
C PHE A 30 3.51 11.25 -9.28
N ASP A 31 3.95 11.77 -8.13
CA ASP A 31 3.19 11.73 -6.88
C ASP A 31 1.81 12.36 -7.07
N ALA A 32 1.76 13.60 -7.59
CA ALA A 32 0.50 14.28 -7.84
C ALA A 32 -0.40 13.51 -8.85
N LEU A 33 0.20 12.99 -9.92
CA LEU A 33 -0.52 12.25 -10.98
C LEU A 33 -1.13 10.93 -10.49
N LEU A 34 -0.57 10.29 -9.47
CA LEU A 34 -1.11 9.05 -8.90
C LEU A 34 -2.01 9.33 -7.70
N VAL A 35 -1.62 10.23 -6.80
CA VAL A 35 -2.35 10.52 -5.57
C VAL A 35 -3.64 11.27 -5.84
N PHE A 36 -3.59 12.36 -6.62
CA PHE A 36 -4.77 13.20 -6.82
C PHE A 36 -5.93 12.42 -7.46
N PRO A 37 -5.74 11.66 -8.56
CA PRO A 37 -6.81 10.83 -9.10
C PRO A 37 -7.27 9.73 -8.13
N THR A 38 -6.36 9.18 -7.32
CA THR A 38 -6.73 8.17 -6.30
C THR A 38 -7.63 8.78 -5.22
N ILE A 39 -7.34 9.98 -4.73
CA ILE A 39 -8.17 10.68 -3.76
C ILE A 39 -9.56 10.95 -4.35
N VAL A 40 -9.62 11.45 -5.59
CA VAL A 40 -10.88 11.67 -6.31
C VAL A 40 -11.66 10.37 -6.43
N HIS A 41 -11.01 9.29 -6.86
CA HIS A 41 -11.61 7.98 -7.01
C HIS A 41 -12.17 7.45 -5.68
N ILE A 42 -11.41 7.56 -4.59
CA ILE A 42 -11.86 7.17 -3.23
C ILE A 42 -13.08 7.99 -2.82
N ALA A 43 -13.07 9.31 -3.03
CA ALA A 43 -14.13 10.20 -2.62
C ALA A 43 -15.48 9.89 -3.31
N PHE A 44 -15.45 9.47 -4.58
CA PHE A 44 -16.67 9.14 -5.35
C PHE A 44 -17.05 7.65 -5.29
N HIS A 45 -16.26 6.79 -4.63
CA HIS A 45 -16.55 5.36 -4.55
C HIS A 45 -17.70 5.06 -3.57
N ARG A 46 -18.63 4.15 -3.92
CA ARG A 46 -19.77 3.77 -3.05
C ARG A 46 -19.34 3.32 -1.65
N LYS A 47 -18.18 2.66 -1.56
CA LYS A 47 -17.56 2.20 -0.30
C LYS A 47 -16.39 3.11 0.12
N ALA A 48 -16.48 4.42 -0.11
CA ALA A 48 -15.41 5.41 0.11
C ALA A 48 -14.71 5.25 1.46
N VAL A 49 -15.47 5.15 2.56
CA VAL A 49 -14.92 5.00 3.93
C VAL A 49 -14.07 3.74 4.06
N HIS A 50 -14.53 2.62 3.49
CA HIS A 50 -13.80 1.36 3.54
C HIS A 50 -12.50 1.41 2.73
N VAL A 51 -12.57 1.98 1.52
CA VAL A 51 -11.38 2.14 0.67
C VAL A 51 -10.38 3.11 1.31
N ALA A 52 -10.85 4.24 1.84
CA ALA A 52 -10.04 5.22 2.54
C ALA A 52 -9.36 4.60 3.78
N HIS A 53 -10.10 3.87 4.60
CA HIS A 53 -9.56 3.18 5.77
C HIS A 53 -8.44 2.21 5.38
N SER A 54 -8.65 1.41 4.33
CA SER A 54 -7.64 0.46 3.83
C SER A 54 -6.40 1.18 3.30
N TRP A 55 -6.59 2.30 2.61
CA TRP A 55 -5.52 3.17 2.11
C TRP A 55 -4.69 3.76 3.26
N PHE A 56 -5.34 4.31 4.29
CA PHE A 56 -4.68 4.90 5.45
C PHE A 56 -3.96 3.88 6.32
N LEU A 57 -4.57 2.71 6.59
CA LEU A 57 -3.93 1.66 7.38
C LEU A 57 -2.69 1.11 6.68
N THR A 58 -2.81 0.78 5.40
CA THR A 58 -1.67 0.28 4.61
C THR A 58 -0.54 1.33 4.58
N SER A 59 -0.89 2.60 4.35
CA SER A 59 0.09 3.68 4.36
C SER A 59 0.74 3.85 5.73
N THR A 60 -0.01 3.72 6.82
CA THR A 60 0.53 3.81 8.19
C THR A 60 1.52 2.68 8.47
N LEU A 61 1.18 1.44 8.12
CA LEU A 61 2.07 0.29 8.30
C LEU A 61 3.40 0.47 7.55
N CYS A 62 3.33 0.83 6.27
CA CYS A 62 4.53 1.09 5.48
C CYS A 62 5.39 2.24 6.03
N ASN A 63 4.75 3.29 6.56
CA ASN A 63 5.48 4.40 7.17
C ASN A 63 6.16 3.99 8.50
N VAL A 64 5.54 3.11 9.29
CA VAL A 64 6.16 2.57 10.52
C VAL A 64 7.39 1.74 10.16
N GLU A 65 7.29 0.86 9.17
CA GLU A 65 8.43 0.06 8.68
C GLU A 65 9.55 0.95 8.15
N ARG A 66 9.21 1.99 7.40
CA ARG A 66 10.16 3.00 6.92
C ARG A 66 10.86 3.73 8.06
N ILE A 67 10.12 4.13 9.10
CA ILE A 67 10.73 4.77 10.28
C ILE A 67 11.69 3.79 10.98
N ALA A 68 11.32 2.52 11.09
CA ALA A 68 12.17 1.49 11.68
C ALA A 68 13.47 1.28 10.88
N THR A 69 13.42 1.22 9.54
CA THR A 69 14.63 1.06 8.72
C THR A 69 15.54 2.26 8.86
N VAL A 70 15.00 3.48 8.73
CA VAL A 70 15.80 4.72 8.86
C VAL A 70 16.40 4.88 10.26
N ALA A 71 15.75 4.34 11.30
CA ALA A 71 16.26 4.37 12.66
C ALA A 71 17.41 3.38 12.91
N ILE A 72 17.45 2.25 12.19
CA ILE A 72 18.39 1.15 12.42
C ILE A 72 19.59 1.21 11.47
N THR A 73 19.37 1.65 10.22
CA THR A 73 20.39 1.66 9.17
C THR A 73 20.67 3.06 8.63
N SER A 74 21.81 3.22 7.96
CA SER A 74 22.20 4.49 7.32
C SER A 74 23.06 4.20 6.10
N PHE A 75 22.43 4.05 4.93
CA PHE A 75 23.14 3.95 3.66
C PHE A 75 23.61 5.32 3.17
N PRO A 76 24.72 5.37 2.40
CA PRO A 76 25.18 6.61 1.78
C PRO A 76 24.21 7.02 0.67
N ASP A 77 23.92 8.32 0.60
CA ASP A 77 22.96 8.89 -0.35
C ASP A 77 23.45 8.76 -1.81
N PRO A 78 22.59 8.35 -2.75
CA PRO A 78 22.96 8.25 -4.16
C PRO A 78 23.18 9.60 -4.88
N ARG A 79 22.78 10.74 -4.30
CA ARG A 79 22.95 12.08 -4.89
C ARG A 79 24.37 12.60 -4.70
N ALA A 80 24.95 13.12 -5.78
CA ALA A 80 26.25 13.79 -5.72
C ALA A 80 26.15 15.12 -4.96
N GLY A 81 27.03 15.33 -3.96
CA GLY A 81 27.09 16.56 -3.16
C GLY A 81 26.38 16.48 -1.81
N CYS A 82 25.96 15.28 -1.41
CA CYS A 82 25.29 15.09 -0.14
C CYS A 82 26.30 14.92 1.03
N GLU A 83 26.35 15.90 1.95
CA GLU A 83 27.23 15.88 3.12
C GLU A 83 26.50 15.51 4.42
N MET A 84 26.99 14.50 5.13
CA MET A 84 26.52 14.20 6.49
C MET A 84 27.20 15.11 7.52
N VAL A 85 26.41 15.93 8.22
CA VAL A 85 26.90 16.75 9.36
C VAL A 85 26.74 15.96 10.66
N THR A 86 27.86 15.53 11.27
CA THR A 86 27.91 14.60 12.41
C THR A 86 27.74 15.24 13.80
N ASN A 87 27.96 16.55 13.93
CA ASN A 87 28.23 17.19 15.23
C ASN A 87 27.03 17.86 15.91
N GLN A 88 25.80 17.67 15.40
CA GLN A 88 24.60 18.18 16.08
C GLN A 88 23.49 17.13 16.09
N ILE A 89 23.20 16.60 17.28
CA ILE A 89 22.18 15.56 17.56
C ILE A 89 20.81 15.98 17.02
N TRP A 90 20.41 17.23 17.23
CA TRP A 90 19.12 17.78 16.76
C TRP A 90 19.02 17.88 15.23
N THR A 91 20.14 18.08 14.54
CA THR A 91 20.17 18.06 13.07
C THR A 91 20.33 16.66 12.49
N LYS A 92 20.50 15.60 13.30
CA LYS A 92 20.42 14.21 12.80
C LYS A 92 18.98 13.86 12.37
N VAL A 93 17.99 14.51 13.00
CA VAL A 93 16.56 14.21 12.82
C VAL A 93 15.86 15.21 11.89
N SER A 94 16.35 16.45 11.80
CA SER A 94 15.67 17.51 11.06
C SER A 94 16.27 17.71 9.66
N ALA A 95 15.48 17.31 8.67
CA ALA A 95 15.34 17.88 7.33
C ALA A 95 16.62 18.14 6.49
N HIS A 96 16.74 17.40 5.38
CA HIS A 96 17.72 17.54 4.28
C HIS A 96 19.14 17.00 4.51
N LYS A 97 19.27 15.76 4.97
CA LYS A 97 20.56 15.07 4.98
C LYS A 97 20.45 13.71 4.32
N CYS A 98 21.04 13.56 3.14
CA CYS A 98 22.12 12.60 2.87
C CYS A 98 22.12 11.33 3.70
N GLY A 99 21.00 10.63 3.74
CA GLY A 99 20.65 9.74 4.83
C GLY A 99 19.62 8.73 4.38
N ASP A 100 19.47 7.70 5.21
CA ASP A 100 18.96 6.40 4.77
C ASP A 100 17.71 6.48 3.88
N CYS A 101 17.87 5.93 2.69
CA CYS A 101 16.86 5.88 1.66
C CYS A 101 16.33 4.45 1.43
N MET A 102 16.74 3.45 2.23
CA MET A 102 16.41 2.01 2.07
C MET A 102 14.93 1.73 1.77
N PHE A 103 14.03 2.58 2.25
CA PHE A 103 12.61 2.45 2.02
C PHE A 103 12.07 3.69 1.29
N SER A 104 11.74 3.53 0.00
CA SER A 104 11.25 4.61 -0.86
C SER A 104 9.79 4.98 -0.56
N GLY A 105 9.58 6.20 -0.06
CA GLY A 105 8.25 6.73 0.24
C GLY A 105 7.40 6.98 -1.01
N HIS A 106 7.97 7.63 -2.03
CA HIS A 106 7.31 7.88 -3.32
C HIS A 106 6.84 6.57 -3.97
N THR A 107 7.71 5.56 -3.99
CA THR A 107 7.38 4.26 -4.58
C THR A 107 6.24 3.56 -3.84
N VAL A 108 6.24 3.59 -2.51
CA VAL A 108 5.12 3.03 -1.73
C VAL A 108 3.82 3.76 -1.99
N LEU A 109 3.85 5.08 -2.11
CA LEU A 109 2.68 5.87 -2.47
C LEU A 109 2.12 5.41 -3.83
N PHE A 110 2.99 5.25 -4.84
CA PHE A 110 2.59 4.76 -6.17
C PHE A 110 1.96 3.38 -6.12
N VAL A 111 2.60 2.45 -5.42
CA VAL A 111 2.18 1.05 -5.32
C VAL A 111 0.84 0.93 -4.60
N ILE A 112 0.68 1.64 -3.47
CA ILE A 112 -0.58 1.65 -2.73
C ILE A 112 -1.71 2.26 -3.59
N CYS A 113 -1.46 3.36 -4.30
CA CYS A 113 -2.42 3.91 -5.26
C CYS A 113 -2.82 2.86 -6.31
N ALA A 114 -1.86 2.18 -6.94
CA ALA A 114 -2.16 1.11 -7.90
C ALA A 114 -2.98 -0.05 -7.30
N CYS A 115 -2.71 -0.40 -6.04
CA CYS A 115 -3.48 -1.41 -5.32
C CYS A 115 -4.95 -0.98 -5.10
N VAL A 116 -5.19 0.31 -4.83
CA VAL A 116 -6.56 0.87 -4.77
C VAL A 116 -7.28 0.72 -6.11
N TRP A 117 -6.64 1.14 -7.22
CA TRP A 117 -7.23 1.08 -8.56
C TRP A 117 -7.49 -0.34 -9.07
N THR A 118 -6.67 -1.31 -8.66
CA THR A 118 -6.86 -2.72 -9.02
C THR A 118 -7.93 -3.42 -8.19
N THR A 119 -7.98 -3.13 -6.88
CA THR A 119 -8.91 -3.77 -5.94
C THR A 119 -10.31 -3.18 -6.06
N TYR A 120 -10.40 -1.86 -6.23
CA TYR A 120 -11.66 -1.10 -6.26
C TYR A 120 -11.79 -0.34 -7.58
N PRO A 121 -12.15 -0.99 -8.69
CA PRO A 121 -12.23 -0.33 -9.99
C PRO A 121 -13.44 0.63 -10.06
N PRO A 122 -13.33 1.76 -10.78
CA PRO A 122 -14.42 2.76 -10.89
C PRO A 122 -15.64 2.25 -11.67
N CYS A 123 -15.45 1.27 -12.56
CA CYS A 123 -16.49 0.77 -13.44
C CYS A 123 -16.54 -0.76 -13.42
N ASN A 124 -17.74 -1.31 -13.56
CA ASN A 124 -17.96 -2.76 -13.60
C ASN A 124 -17.67 -3.37 -14.98
N GLN A 125 -17.30 -2.54 -15.97
CA GLN A 125 -16.93 -3.00 -17.31
C GLN A 125 -15.55 -3.64 -17.29
N ARG A 126 -15.48 -4.93 -17.64
CA ARG A 126 -14.23 -5.72 -17.57
C ARG A 126 -13.09 -5.12 -18.38
N ILE A 127 -13.37 -4.63 -19.59
CA ILE A 127 -12.34 -4.06 -20.48
C ILE A 127 -11.80 -2.75 -19.88
N ALA A 128 -12.68 -1.84 -19.50
CA ALA A 128 -12.27 -0.56 -18.91
C ALA A 128 -11.48 -0.77 -17.61
N ARG A 129 -11.87 -1.72 -16.76
CA ARG A 129 -11.08 -2.12 -15.58
C ARG A 129 -9.65 -2.50 -15.96
N ILE A 130 -9.48 -3.41 -16.92
CA ILE A 130 -8.16 -3.89 -17.33
C ILE A 130 -7.32 -2.72 -17.86
N VAL A 131 -7.89 -1.91 -18.76
CA VAL A 131 -7.20 -0.76 -19.37
C VAL A 131 -6.75 0.24 -18.30
N ILE A 132 -7.65 0.65 -17.40
CA ILE A 132 -7.32 1.61 -16.32
C ILE A 132 -6.25 1.04 -15.41
N SER A 133 -6.41 -0.20 -14.93
CA SER A 133 -5.40 -0.83 -14.07
C SER A 133 -4.04 -0.94 -14.77
N THR A 134 -4.01 -1.31 -16.04
CA THR A 134 -2.76 -1.36 -16.83
C THR A 134 -2.12 0.02 -16.94
N ILE A 135 -2.88 1.07 -17.25
CA ILE A 135 -2.35 2.44 -17.34
C ILE A 135 -1.76 2.88 -15.99
N ILE A 136 -2.44 2.60 -14.89
CA ILE A 136 -1.95 2.95 -13.55
C ILE A 136 -0.64 2.21 -13.25
N TRP A 137 -0.56 0.90 -13.51
CA TRP A 137 0.70 0.16 -13.30
C TRP A 137 1.85 0.64 -14.18
N LEU A 138 1.56 1.05 -15.43
CA LEU A 138 2.57 1.67 -16.30
C LEU A 138 3.06 3.01 -15.73
N LEU A 139 2.16 3.82 -15.15
CA LEU A 139 2.53 5.05 -14.46
C LEU A 139 3.37 4.77 -13.21
N VAL A 140 3.06 3.73 -12.43
CA VAL A 140 3.90 3.30 -11.30
C VAL A 140 5.29 2.89 -11.76
N LEU A 141 5.40 2.08 -12.82
CA LEU A 141 6.69 1.66 -13.37
C LEU A 141 7.51 2.86 -13.87
N ALA A 142 6.88 3.79 -14.59
CA ALA A 142 7.53 5.00 -15.05
C ALA A 142 7.95 5.91 -13.88
N GLY A 143 7.09 6.09 -12.86
CA GLY A 143 7.40 6.86 -11.66
C GLY A 143 8.55 6.24 -10.86
N SER A 144 8.55 4.93 -10.67
CA SER A 144 9.66 4.19 -10.04
C SER A 144 10.97 4.36 -10.82
N ALA A 145 10.94 4.32 -12.15
CA ALA A 145 12.12 4.57 -12.97
C ALA A 145 12.64 6.01 -12.79
N ILE A 146 11.74 7.01 -12.74
CA ILE A 146 12.12 8.41 -12.51
C ILE A 146 12.75 8.61 -11.14
N VAL A 147 12.25 7.94 -10.10
CA VAL A 147 12.85 7.97 -8.76
C VAL A 147 14.30 7.48 -8.78
N ILE A 148 14.59 6.42 -9.55
CA ILE A 148 15.96 5.87 -9.73
C ILE A 148 16.81 6.80 -10.60
N MET A 149 16.25 7.38 -11.66
CA MET A 149 16.92 8.33 -12.56
C MET A 149 17.32 9.61 -11.82
N ASN A 150 16.47 10.12 -10.93
CA ASN A 150 16.76 11.28 -10.08
C ASN A 150 17.80 11.00 -8.98
N ARG A 151 18.36 9.78 -8.95
CA ARG A 151 19.26 9.30 -7.90
C ARG A 151 18.69 9.61 -6.51
N ALA A 152 17.36 9.55 -6.38
CA ALA A 152 16.69 9.83 -5.12
C ALA A 152 16.70 8.61 -4.21
N HIS A 153 16.71 7.41 -4.81
CA HIS A 153 16.75 6.13 -4.14
C HIS A 153 17.55 5.14 -5.00
N TYR A 154 18.12 4.13 -4.35
CA TYR A 154 18.67 2.97 -5.04
C TYR A 154 17.54 2.08 -5.58
N THR A 155 17.86 1.21 -6.55
CA THR A 155 16.91 0.22 -7.07
C THR A 155 16.38 -0.70 -5.98
N VAL A 156 17.23 -1.10 -5.03
CA VAL A 156 16.82 -1.97 -3.92
C VAL A 156 15.75 -1.31 -3.08
N ASP A 157 15.83 0.00 -2.85
CA ASP A 157 14.85 0.75 -2.06
C ASP A 157 13.47 0.76 -2.74
N VAL A 158 13.48 0.87 -4.07
CA VAL A 158 12.28 0.80 -4.91
C VAL A 158 11.71 -0.62 -4.88
N LEU A 159 12.53 -1.66 -5.03
CA LEU A 159 12.05 -3.05 -4.99
C LEU A 159 11.45 -3.43 -3.64
N VAL A 160 12.10 -3.04 -2.54
CA VAL A 160 11.57 -3.25 -1.17
C VAL A 160 10.22 -2.55 -1.02
N ALA A 161 10.09 -1.30 -1.48
CA ALA A 161 8.82 -0.58 -1.46
C ALA A 161 7.71 -1.31 -2.26
N TRP A 162 8.03 -1.91 -3.41
CA TRP A 162 7.08 -2.73 -4.17
C TRP A 162 6.63 -3.97 -3.40
N TYR A 163 7.57 -4.77 -2.88
CA TYR A 163 7.23 -6.02 -2.19
C TYR A 163 6.45 -5.77 -0.90
N VAL A 164 6.93 -4.84 -0.09
CA VAL A 164 6.34 -4.54 1.21
C VAL A 164 5.02 -3.79 1.04
N GLY A 165 4.94 -2.83 0.12
CA GLY A 165 3.70 -2.09 -0.16
C GLY A 165 2.56 -3.01 -0.63
N ILE A 166 2.84 -3.93 -1.55
CA ILE A 166 1.87 -4.93 -2.01
C ILE A 166 1.52 -5.91 -0.88
N GLY A 167 2.51 -6.40 -0.14
CA GLY A 167 2.32 -7.31 0.99
C GLY A 167 1.39 -6.71 2.04
N ASN A 168 1.70 -5.49 2.51
CA ASN A 168 0.89 -4.78 3.50
C ASN A 168 -0.52 -4.52 3.02
N TRP A 169 -0.71 -4.17 1.74
CA TRP A 169 -2.05 -4.02 1.17
C TRP A 169 -2.86 -5.29 1.32
N TYR A 170 -2.35 -6.44 0.87
CA TYR A 170 -3.08 -7.70 0.95
C TYR A 170 -3.29 -8.18 2.40
N ILE A 171 -2.33 -7.92 3.29
CA ILE A 171 -2.46 -8.22 4.73
C ILE A 171 -3.62 -7.44 5.35
N VAL A 172 -3.69 -6.12 5.12
CA VAL A 172 -4.79 -5.27 5.62
C VAL A 172 -6.13 -5.76 5.08
N GLN A 173 -6.20 -6.07 3.79
CA GLN A 173 -7.41 -6.59 3.16
C GLN A 173 -7.85 -7.94 3.72
N TYR A 174 -6.90 -8.84 3.99
CA TYR A 174 -7.16 -10.15 4.58
C TYR A 174 -7.74 -10.03 5.99
N PHE A 175 -7.09 -9.26 6.86
CA PHE A 175 -7.56 -9.08 8.24
C PHE A 175 -8.90 -8.36 8.32
N TRP A 176 -9.11 -7.36 7.46
CA TRP A 176 -10.40 -6.67 7.40
C TRP A 176 -11.53 -7.61 7.00
N LYS A 177 -11.30 -8.46 5.99
CA LYS A 177 -12.28 -9.46 5.55
C LYS A 177 -12.67 -10.38 6.71
N GLU A 178 -11.69 -10.90 7.45
CA GLU A 178 -11.95 -11.78 8.59
C GLU A 178 -12.80 -11.09 9.67
N GLN A 179 -12.48 -9.85 10.04
CA GLN A 179 -13.25 -9.08 11.03
C GLN A 179 -14.70 -8.85 10.59
N THR A 180 -14.93 -8.52 9.32
CA THR A 180 -16.29 -8.33 8.79
C THR A 180 -17.09 -9.63 8.76
N CYS A 181 -16.46 -10.77 8.44
CA CYS A 181 -17.09 -12.08 8.48
C CYS A 181 -17.46 -12.51 9.92
N LEU A 182 -16.60 -12.26 10.90
CA LEU A 182 -16.89 -12.54 12.31
C LEU A 182 -18.03 -11.67 12.84
N THR A 183 -18.01 -10.37 12.53
CA THR A 183 -19.08 -9.44 12.92
C THR A 183 -20.42 -9.83 12.29
N GLY A 184 -20.41 -10.29 11.04
CA GLY A 184 -21.61 -10.80 10.36
C GLY A 184 -22.20 -12.06 11.02
N LYS A 185 -21.37 -12.94 11.58
CA LYS A 185 -21.84 -14.12 12.34
C LYS A 185 -22.48 -13.74 13.68
N HIS A 186 -22.10 -12.61 14.27
CA HIS A 186 -22.65 -12.11 15.54
C HIS A 186 -23.86 -11.18 15.37
N TYR A 187 -24.19 -10.77 14.14
CA TYR A 187 -25.37 -9.97 13.86
C TYR A 187 -26.63 -10.85 13.92
N LYS A 188 -27.38 -10.75 15.02
CA LYS A 188 -28.77 -11.25 15.07
C LYS A 188 -29.63 -10.33 14.20
N PRO A 189 -30.46 -10.85 13.28
CA PRO A 189 -31.38 -10.00 12.54
C PRO A 189 -32.27 -9.23 13.53
N VAL A 190 -32.19 -7.90 13.50
CA VAL A 190 -33.10 -7.05 14.27
C VAL A 190 -34.46 -7.16 13.61
N ASN A 191 -35.46 -7.57 14.40
CA ASN A 191 -36.83 -7.71 13.95
C ASN A 191 -37.31 -6.35 13.41
N SER A 192 -37.61 -6.30 12.12
CA SER A 192 -37.99 -5.11 11.37
C SER A 192 -39.36 -4.60 11.80
N ASN A 193 -39.42 -3.83 12.88
CA ASN A 193 -40.60 -3.06 13.25
C ASN A 193 -40.33 -1.57 13.47
N ASN A 194 -39.12 -1.04 13.20
CA ASN A 194 -38.86 0.39 13.26
C ASN A 194 -37.77 0.87 12.26
N GLY A 195 -38.22 1.39 11.12
CA GLY A 195 -37.77 2.66 10.50
C GLY A 195 -36.31 2.95 10.13
N GLY A 196 -35.33 2.07 10.33
CA GLY A 196 -33.91 2.36 10.06
C GLY A 196 -33.38 1.73 8.76
N VAL A 197 -33.79 2.24 7.60
CA VAL A 197 -33.64 1.57 6.30
C VAL A 197 -32.22 1.65 5.69
N PHE A 198 -31.20 2.31 6.26
CA PHE A 198 -29.98 2.60 5.47
C PHE A 198 -28.76 1.67 5.70
N SER A 199 -28.66 0.94 6.82
CA SER A 199 -27.46 0.13 7.13
C SER A 199 -27.55 -1.35 6.73
N VAL A 200 -28.76 -1.88 6.50
CA VAL A 200 -29.00 -3.32 6.26
C VAL A 200 -28.73 -3.72 4.81
N TRP A 201 -29.13 -2.89 3.83
CA TRP A 201 -29.04 -3.27 2.40
C TRP A 201 -27.62 -3.40 1.86
N ALA A 202 -26.63 -2.75 2.48
CA ALA A 202 -25.23 -2.87 2.06
C ALA A 202 -24.59 -4.20 2.47
N LEU A 203 -25.13 -4.85 3.52
CA LEU A 203 -24.67 -6.15 4.00
C LEU A 203 -25.33 -7.31 3.23
N ASP A 204 -26.60 -7.17 2.86
CA ASP A 204 -27.34 -8.20 2.11
C ASP A 204 -26.78 -8.42 0.69
N GLU A 205 -26.45 -7.35 -0.04
CA GLU A 205 -25.88 -7.47 -1.41
C GLU A 205 -24.53 -8.20 -1.44
N ASP A 206 -23.69 -8.00 -0.42
CA ASP A 206 -22.41 -8.70 -0.31
C ASP A 206 -22.64 -10.16 0.11
N HIS A 207 -23.56 -10.44 1.05
CA HIS A 207 -23.87 -11.79 1.53
C HIS A 207 -24.43 -12.71 0.42
N GLU A 208 -25.36 -12.22 -0.41
CA GLU A 208 -25.89 -12.97 -1.56
C GLU A 208 -24.80 -13.30 -2.60
N ARG A 209 -23.88 -12.35 -2.84
CA ARG A 209 -22.76 -12.56 -3.77
C ARG A 209 -21.74 -13.58 -3.22
N TYR A 210 -21.58 -13.67 -1.90
CA TYR A 210 -20.75 -14.69 -1.26
C TYR A 210 -21.40 -16.07 -1.24
N GLN A 211 -22.72 -16.16 -0.98
CA GLN A 211 -23.44 -17.44 -1.02
C GLN A 211 -23.45 -18.05 -2.42
N THR A 212 -23.71 -17.24 -3.46
CA THR A 212 -23.67 -17.68 -4.87
C THR A 212 -22.28 -18.11 -5.34
N ALA A 213 -21.20 -17.58 -4.74
CA ALA A 213 -19.84 -18.04 -5.01
C ALA A 213 -19.52 -19.38 -4.32
N PHE A 214 -20.11 -19.64 -3.16
CA PHE A 214 -19.98 -20.91 -2.42
C PHE A 214 -20.76 -22.05 -3.08
N GLU A 215 -21.96 -21.79 -3.61
CA GLU A 215 -22.72 -22.78 -4.38
C GLU A 215 -21.98 -23.24 -5.64
N LYS A 216 -21.16 -22.37 -6.24
CA LYS A 216 -20.38 -22.68 -7.44
C LYS A 216 -19.10 -23.49 -7.20
N ASN A 217 -18.61 -23.63 -5.96
CA ASN A 217 -17.37 -24.36 -5.64
C ASN A 217 -17.52 -25.27 -4.41
N PRO A 218 -18.04 -26.50 -4.57
CA PRO A 218 -18.28 -27.44 -3.47
C PRO A 218 -17.02 -27.94 -2.75
N SER A 219 -15.82 -27.75 -3.33
CA SER A 219 -14.54 -28.10 -2.71
C SER A 219 -14.16 -27.24 -1.49
N LEU A 220 -14.76 -26.05 -1.34
CA LEU A 220 -14.51 -25.17 -0.19
C LEU A 220 -15.26 -25.59 1.10
N ARG A 221 -16.26 -26.48 0.98
CA ARG A 221 -17.04 -26.97 2.15
C ARG A 221 -16.24 -27.96 3.02
N LEU A 222 -15.32 -28.71 2.43
CA LEU A 222 -14.69 -29.86 3.09
C LEU A 222 -13.57 -29.48 4.07
N THR A 223 -12.97 -28.29 3.95
CA THR A 223 -11.87 -27.86 4.84
C THR A 223 -12.35 -27.27 6.17
N LEU A 224 -13.60 -26.79 6.27
CA LEU A 224 -14.15 -26.22 7.52
C LEU A 224 -14.89 -27.25 8.39
N ALA A 225 -15.34 -28.37 7.81
CA ALA A 225 -15.99 -29.43 8.60
C ALA A 225 -15.00 -30.22 9.47
N SER A 226 -13.70 -30.17 9.16
CA SER A 226 -12.67 -30.94 9.86
C SER A 226 -12.14 -30.27 11.14
N SER A 227 -12.46 -28.99 11.43
CA SER A 227 -11.85 -28.28 12.56
C SER A 227 -12.77 -28.09 13.78
N ASN A 228 -13.95 -28.69 13.81
CA ASN A 228 -14.93 -28.49 14.90
C ASN A 228 -15.14 -29.70 15.82
N ASP A 229 -14.39 -30.80 15.67
CA ASP A 229 -14.42 -31.91 16.63
C ASP A 229 -13.35 -31.73 17.70
N HIS A 230 -13.66 -30.95 18.75
CA HIS A 230 -13.04 -31.13 20.06
C HIS A 230 -14.03 -30.82 21.20
N SER A 231 -14.55 -31.92 21.76
CA SER A 231 -14.74 -32.20 23.19
C SER A 231 -15.67 -31.33 24.05
N GLU A 232 -16.89 -31.82 24.25
CA GLU A 232 -17.56 -31.82 25.56
C GLU A 232 -17.93 -33.28 25.92
N MET A 233 -17.22 -33.85 26.90
CA MET A 233 -17.56 -35.12 27.54
C MET A 233 -17.83 -34.81 29.02
N THR A 234 -19.10 -34.78 29.37
CA THR A 234 -19.60 -34.76 30.75
C THR A 234 -19.63 -36.20 31.29
N ILE A 235 -19.05 -36.38 32.49
CA ILE A 235 -19.44 -37.44 33.44
C ILE A 235 -20.32 -36.76 34.49
#